data_AF-A0A527TML1-F1
#
_entry.id   AF-A0A527TML1-F1
#
_cell.length_a   1.000
_cell.length_b   1.000
_cell.length_c   1.000
_cell.angle_alpha   90.00
_cell.angle_beta   90.00
_cell.angle_gamma   90.00
#
_symmetry.space_group_name_H-M   'P 1'
#
loop_
_entity.id
_entity.type
_entity.pdbx_description
1 polymer ?
#
loop_
_entity_poly.entity_id
_entity_poly.type
_entity_poly.pdbx_seq_one_letter_code
_entity_poly.pdbx_strand_id
1 'polypeptide(L)' 'LNYEAAVAGGIPVIKTMREAMAGNAVTRVFGILNGTCNYILTRMEAEGISFDACLKDAQRLGYAEADPTFDIEGHDT' A
#
# COMPACT_ATOMS: atom_id res chain seq x y z
N LEU A 1 0.29 15.11 -18.77
CA LEU A 1 0.32 14.98 -17.30
C LEU A 1 0.99 13.66 -16.96
N ASN A 2 1.98 13.63 -16.07
CA ASN A 2 2.60 12.40 -15.57
C ASN A 2 2.19 12.20 -14.11
N TYR A 3 1.83 10.97 -13.73
CA TYR A 3 1.23 10.66 -12.42
C TYR A 3 1.71 9.32 -11.88
N GLU A 4 2.93 8.89 -12.25
CA GLU A 4 3.52 7.60 -11.84
C GLU A 4 3.56 7.43 -10.31
N ALA A 5 4.04 8.45 -9.60
CA ALA A 5 4.18 8.41 -8.14
C ALA A 5 2.84 8.42 -7.39
N ALA A 6 1.71 8.59 -8.08
CA ALA A 6 0.39 8.55 -7.46
C ALA A 6 -0.08 7.12 -7.14
N VAL A 7 0.55 6.08 -7.71
CA VAL A 7 0.16 4.68 -7.50
C VAL A 7 1.41 3.82 -7.31
N ALA A 8 1.43 3.00 -6.25
CA ALA A 8 2.54 2.10 -5.93
C ALA A 8 3.92 2.78 -5.73
N GLY A 9 3.92 4.09 -5.43
CA GLY A 9 5.12 4.86 -5.10
C GLY A 9 6.19 4.82 -6.19
N GLY A 10 7.28 4.11 -5.94
CA GLY A 10 8.41 3.98 -6.88
C GLY A 10 8.28 2.84 -7.89
N ILE A 11 7.24 2.00 -7.80
CA ILE A 11 7.04 0.87 -8.71
C ILE A 11 6.46 1.40 -10.03
N PRO A 12 7.05 1.12 -11.21
CA PRO A 12 6.65 1.72 -12.48
C PRO A 12 5.38 1.08 -13.08
N VAL A 13 4.27 1.10 -12.34
CA VAL A 13 3.00 0.47 -12.74
C VAL A 13 2.38 1.18 -13.95
N ILE A 14 2.28 2.51 -13.94
CA ILE A 14 1.62 3.27 -15.00
C ILE A 14 2.42 3.21 -16.28
N LYS A 15 3.75 3.35 -16.21
CA LYS A 15 4.64 3.21 -17.36
C LYS A 15 4.54 1.83 -17.99
N THR A 16 4.55 0.77 -17.16
CA THR A 16 4.44 -0.62 -17.65
C THR A 16 3.12 -0.84 -18.37
N MET A 17 2.02 -0.37 -17.79
CA MET A 17 0.69 -0.48 -18.38
C MET A 17 0.55 0.31 -19.68
N ARG A 18 1.15 1.50 -19.76
CA ARG A 18 1.07 2.39 -20.93
C ARG A 18 1.96 1.97 -22.08
N GLU A 19 3.20 1.56 -21.80
CA GLU A 19 4.22 1.37 -22.83
C GLU A 19 4.44 -0.11 -23.14
N ALA A 20 4.66 -0.94 -22.13
CA ALA A 20 4.98 -2.35 -22.33
C ALA A 20 3.74 -3.18 -22.68
N MET A 21 2.59 -2.85 -22.09
CA MET A 21 1.33 -3.58 -22.26
C MET A 21 0.37 -2.96 -23.29
N ALA A 22 0.80 -1.95 -24.06
CA ALA A 22 -0.04 -1.18 -24.97
C ALA A 22 -0.81 -2.03 -26.01
N GLY A 23 -0.25 -3.19 -26.41
CA GLY A 23 -0.86 -4.12 -27.35
C GLY A 23 -1.75 -5.19 -26.72
N ASN A 24 -1.88 -5.23 -25.39
CA ASN A 24 -2.60 -6.27 -24.66
C ASN A 24 -3.90 -5.73 -24.06
N ALA A 25 -4.95 -6.56 -24.08
CA ALA A 25 -6.18 -6.28 -23.34
C ALA A 25 -6.04 -6.79 -21.89
N VAL A 26 -5.60 -5.91 -20.97
CA VAL A 26 -5.52 -6.24 -19.55
C VAL A 26 -6.93 -6.32 -18.97
N THR A 27 -7.34 -7.50 -18.51
CA THR A 27 -8.68 -7.74 -17.95
C THR A 27 -8.74 -7.56 -16.43
N ARG A 28 -7.57 -7.52 -15.75
CA ARG A 28 -7.48 -7.42 -14.29
C ARG A 28 -6.11 -6.97 -13.82
N VAL A 29 -6.09 -6.22 -12.73
CA VAL A 29 -4.89 -5.86 -11.98
C VAL A 29 -5.19 -6.10 -10.50
N PHE A 30 -4.29 -6.78 -9.80
CA PHE A 30 -4.33 -6.96 -8.35
C PHE A 30 -2.97 -6.62 -7.77
N GLY A 31 -2.96 -6.02 -6.58
CA GLY A 31 -1.75 -5.67 -5.87
C GLY A 31 -2.08 -5.19 -4.47
N ILE A 32 -1.06 -5.16 -3.63
CA ILE A 32 -1.13 -4.52 -2.32
C ILE A 32 -0.55 -3.12 -2.50
N LEU A 33 -1.41 -2.10 -2.40
CA LEU A 33 -1.06 -0.72 -2.76
C LEU A 33 -0.79 0.18 -1.54
N ASN A 34 -1.22 -0.22 -0.34
CA ASN A 34 -0.95 0.50 0.90
C ASN A 34 0.11 -0.23 1.73
N GLY A 35 1.26 0.43 1.94
CA GLY A 35 2.39 -0.11 2.67
C GLY A 35 2.13 -0.28 4.17
N THR A 36 1.37 0.64 4.76
CA THR A 36 1.03 0.67 6.19
C THR A 36 0.18 -0.53 6.59
N CYS A 37 -0.89 -0.80 5.85
CA CYS A 37 -1.74 -1.98 6.01
C CYS A 37 -0.94 -3.27 5.85
N ASN A 38 -0.11 -3.37 4.80
CA ASN A 38 0.68 -4.56 4.55
C ASN A 38 1.67 -4.84 5.70
N TYR A 39 2.30 -3.78 6.22
CA TYR A 39 3.19 -3.88 7.37
C TYR A 39 2.45 -4.40 8.61
N ILE A 40 1.29 -3.81 8.92
CA ILE A 40 0.49 -4.20 10.10
C ILE A 40 0.03 -5.66 10.00
N LEU A 41 -0.52 -6.08 8.87
CA LEU A 41 -0.99 -7.46 8.67
C LEU A 41 0.16 -8.48 8.75
N THR A 42 1.30 -8.16 8.12
CA THR A 42 2.48 -9.04 8.16
C THR A 42 3.01 -9.24 9.58
N ARG A 43 3.05 -8.15 10.36
CA ARG A 43 3.47 -8.15 11.77
C ARG A 43 2.51 -8.94 12.67
N MET A 44 1.20 -8.73 12.49
CA MET A 44 0.17 -9.45 13.25
C MET A 44 0.27 -10.96 13.01
N GLU A 45 0.45 -11.38 11.75
CA GLU A 45 0.60 -12.79 11.39
C GLU A 45 1.90 -13.40 11.94
N ALA A 46 3.03 -12.70 11.77
CA ALA A 46 4.33 -13.24 12.15
C ALA A 46 4.55 -13.29 13.67
N GLU A 47 4.00 -12.33 14.41
CA GLU A 47 4.29 -12.15 15.84
C GLU A 47 3.10 -12.47 16.75
N GLY A 48 1.92 -12.76 16.18
CA GLY A 48 0.70 -13.07 16.93
C GLY A 48 0.21 -11.91 17.80
N ILE A 49 0.63 -10.67 17.49
CA ILE A 49 0.27 -9.47 18.24
C ILE A 49 -1.08 -8.90 17.78
N SER A 50 -1.76 -8.20 18.69
CA SER A 50 -3.02 -7.53 18.35
C SER A 50 -2.80 -6.35 17.40
N PHE A 51 -3.85 -6.00 16.66
CA PHE A 51 -3.87 -4.82 15.80
C PHE A 51 -3.47 -3.54 16.54
N ASP A 52 -4.06 -3.29 17.72
CA ASP A 52 -3.75 -2.10 18.53
C ASP A 52 -2.27 -2.01 18.93
N ALA A 53 -1.66 -3.15 19.27
CA ALA A 53 -0.24 -3.21 19.60
C ALA A 53 0.61 -2.89 18.37
N CYS A 54 0.26 -3.46 17.22
CA CYS A 54 0.98 -3.24 15.98
C CYS A 54 0.83 -1.80 15.46
N LEU A 55 -0.36 -1.19 15.56
CA LEU A 55 -0.61 0.18 15.15
C LEU A 55 0.20 1.18 16.00
N LYS A 56 0.23 0.97 17.32
CA LYS A 56 1.06 1.80 18.22
C LYS A 56 2.54 1.71 17.88
N ASP A 57 3.05 0.52 17.57
CA ASP A 57 4.44 0.35 17.16
C ASP A 57 4.71 0.97 15.78
N ALA A 58 3.80 0.82 14.83
CA ALA A 58 3.89 1.46 13.52
C ALA A 58 3.94 3.00 13.65
N GLN A 59 3.11 3.60 14.50
CA GLN A 59 3.14 5.03 14.80
C GLN A 59 4.46 5.45 15.47
N ARG A 60 4.95 4.67 16.44
CA ARG A 60 6.23 4.93 17.12
C ARG A 60 7.42 4.89 16.18
N LEU A 61 7.38 4.01 15.17
CA LEU A 61 8.41 3.85 14.15
C LEU A 61 8.26 4.83 12.98
N GLY A 62 7.20 5.63 12.94
CA GLY A 62 6.92 6.60 11.89
C GLY A 62 6.34 6.00 10.59
N TYR A 63 5.85 4.77 10.64
CA TYR A 63 5.16 4.12 9.51
C TYR A 63 3.68 4.51 9.39
N ALA A 64 3.05 4.95 10.49
CA ALA A 64 1.68 5.45 10.49
C ALA A 64 1.62 6.82 11.16
N GLU A 65 0.80 7.73 10.64
CA GLU A 65 0.61 9.04 11.24
C GLU A 65 -0.21 8.97 12.54
N ALA A 66 -0.23 10.07 13.30
CA ALA A 66 -0.99 10.18 14.54
C ALA A 66 -2.51 10.02 14.32
N ASP A 67 -2.99 10.44 13.15
CA ASP A 67 -4.31 10.11 12.63
C ASP A 67 -4.18 9.07 11.50
N PRO A 68 -4.30 7.76 11.80
CA PRO A 68 -4.09 6.71 10.81
C PRO A 68 -5.29 6.50 9.89
N THR A 69 -6.38 7.26 10.05
CA THR A 69 -7.69 7.05 9.37
C THR A 69 -7.55 6.84 7.86
N PHE A 70 -6.67 7.59 7.19
CA PHE A 70 -6.42 7.46 5.76
C PHE A 70 -5.84 6.10 5.35
N ASP A 71 -4.99 5.50 6.20
CA ASP A 71 -4.33 4.23 5.96
C ASP A 71 -5.19 3.02 6.37
N ILE A 72 -5.94 3.11 7.48
CA ILE A 72 -6.67 1.96 8.05
C ILE A 72 -8.13 1.83 7.58
N GLU A 73 -8.76 2.91 7.12
CA GLU A 73 -10.14 2.86 6.58
C GLU A 73 -10.19 2.60 5.07
N GLY A 74 -9.04 2.37 4.42
CA GLY A 74 -8.96 2.01 3.00
C GLY A 74 -9.21 3.19 2.04
N HIS A 75 -9.10 4.43 2.52
CA HIS A 75 -9.16 5.61 1.65
C HIS A 75 -7.95 5.72 0.72
N ASP A 76 -6.82 5.11 1.10
CA ASP A 76 -5.67 4.84 0.24
C ASP A 76 -5.76 3.39 -0.31
N THR A 77 -6.60 3.18 -1.34
CA THR A 77 -6.67 1.93 -2.12
C THR A 77 -6.60 2.21 -3.61
#